data_AF-A0A059WNU1-F1
#
_entry.id   AF-A0A059WNU1-F1
#
_cell.length_a   1.000
_cell.length_b   1.000
_cell.length_c   1.000
_cell.angle_alpha   90.00
_cell.angle_beta   90.00
_cell.angle_gamma   90.00
#
_symmetry.space_group_name_H-M   'P 1'
#
loop_
_entity.id
_entity.type
_entity.pdbx_description
1 polymer ?
#
loop_
_entity_poly.entity_id
_entity_poly.type
_entity_poly.pdbx_seq_one_letter_code
_entity_poly.pdbx_strand_id
1 'polypeptide(L)'
;RIIAWPDNATLLMRQWRKWLRSWLVCVAWLCLLSLAGRAQYRFDHWTADNGLPQNSVRDIVQTRDGYLWLTTFDGLVRFDGVRFTVFNKSNSPGIITNRFVNLFEDAHGDLWASTEYGGLTRRHQGRFITYTTANGLPDNGISSLGGDGQGNLLMFCAYRVFRWLDGKFLPADDLRLPVGDAPSDKAQHLPGFSDPLGKL
;
A
#
# COMPACT_ATOMS: atom_id res chain seq x y z
N ARG A 1 51.37 16.79 -70.40
CA ARG A 1 51.07 17.05 -68.96
C ARG A 1 49.68 16.49 -68.69
N ILE A 2 49.59 15.34 -68.02
CA ILE A 2 48.30 14.74 -67.63
C ILE A 2 47.94 15.32 -66.25
N ILE A 3 46.79 15.97 -66.17
CA ILE A 3 46.27 16.59 -64.93
C ILE A 3 45.47 15.51 -64.21
N ALA A 4 45.98 15.05 -63.06
CA ALA A 4 45.24 14.17 -62.17
C ALA A 4 44.18 14.99 -61.42
N TRP A 5 42.91 14.58 -61.54
CA TRP A 5 41.81 15.18 -60.78
C TRP A 5 41.75 14.58 -59.37
N PRO A 6 41.40 15.33 -58.32
CA PRO A 6 41.36 14.79 -56.96
C PRO A 6 40.16 13.86 -56.77
N ASP A 7 40.34 12.78 -56.01
CA ASP A 7 39.28 11.83 -55.61
C ASP A 7 38.30 12.46 -54.61
N ASN A 8 37.46 13.37 -55.11
CA ASN A 8 36.47 14.12 -54.35
C ASN A 8 35.47 13.22 -53.59
N ALA A 9 35.25 12.00 -54.08
CA ALA A 9 34.36 11.00 -53.46
C ALA A 9 34.86 10.53 -52.09
N THR A 10 36.18 10.36 -51.91
CA THR A 10 36.77 9.88 -50.65
C THR A 10 36.72 10.96 -49.55
N LEU A 11 36.88 12.22 -49.93
CA LEU A 11 36.73 13.39 -49.05
C LEU A 11 35.28 13.57 -48.59
N LEU A 12 34.31 13.42 -49.50
CA LEU A 12 32.89 13.48 -49.18
C LEU A 12 32.47 12.34 -48.23
N MET A 13 32.95 11.11 -48.45
CA MET A 13 32.68 9.98 -47.56
C MET A 13 33.30 10.16 -46.16
N ARG A 14 34.52 10.71 -46.07
CA ARG A 14 35.16 11.05 -44.79
C ARG A 14 34.41 12.12 -44.03
N GLN A 15 33.91 13.14 -44.72
CA GLN A 15 33.10 14.18 -44.11
C GLN A 15 31.76 13.62 -43.65
N TRP A 16 31.04 12.87 -44.49
CA TRP A 16 29.76 12.25 -44.13
C TRP A 16 29.85 11.34 -42.89
N ARG A 17 30.92 10.53 -42.76
CA ARG A 17 31.16 9.71 -41.55
C ARG A 17 31.38 10.53 -40.28
N LYS A 18 31.99 11.72 -40.38
CA LYS A 18 32.15 12.64 -39.24
C LYS A 18 30.80 13.24 -38.83
N TRP A 19 30.02 13.71 -39.81
CA TRP A 19 28.67 14.23 -39.57
C TRP A 19 27.76 13.17 -38.94
N LEU A 20 27.79 11.93 -39.43
CA LEU A 20 27.01 10.82 -38.88
C LEU A 20 27.42 10.47 -37.45
N ARG A 21 28.72 10.45 -37.13
CA ARG A 21 29.20 10.21 -35.76
C ARG A 21 28.78 11.33 -34.81
N SER A 22 28.92 12.59 -35.22
CA SER A 22 28.48 13.72 -34.41
C SER A 22 26.96 13.69 -34.18
N TRP A 23 26.19 13.33 -35.21
CA TRP A 23 24.73 13.17 -35.10
C TRP A 23 24.35 12.05 -34.12
N LEU A 24 24.97 10.88 -34.22
CA LEU A 24 24.73 9.76 -33.31
C LEU A 24 25.10 10.10 -31.85
N VAL A 25 26.20 10.83 -31.63
CA VAL A 25 26.59 11.30 -30.29
C VAL A 25 25.55 12.29 -29.76
N CYS A 26 25.09 13.25 -30.56
CA CYS A 26 24.03 14.17 -30.17
C CYS A 26 22.72 13.44 -29.82
N VAL A 27 22.31 12.44 -30.60
CA VAL A 27 21.12 11.63 -30.33
C VAL A 27 21.28 10.82 -29.03
N ALA A 28 22.45 10.19 -28.82
CA ALA A 28 22.73 9.46 -27.59
C ALA A 28 22.70 10.38 -26.35
N TRP A 29 23.25 11.59 -26.45
CA TRP A 29 23.18 12.61 -25.39
C TRP A 29 21.74 13.07 -25.12
N LEU A 30 20.94 13.29 -26.16
CA LEU A 30 19.52 13.62 -26.02
C LEU A 30 18.71 12.51 -25.36
N CYS A 31 18.99 11.24 -25.67
CA CYS A 31 18.39 10.08 -25.00
C CYS A 31 18.82 10.01 -23.52
N LEU A 32 20.10 10.23 -23.22
CA LEU A 32 20.57 10.24 -21.82
C LEU A 32 19.95 11.39 -21.01
N LEU A 33 19.69 12.54 -21.63
CA LEU A 33 18.96 13.65 -21.03
C LEU A 33 17.47 13.35 -20.79
N SER A 34 16.81 12.55 -21.64
CA SER A 34 15.42 12.15 -21.43
C SER A 34 15.25 11.04 -20.38
N LEU A 35 16.26 10.18 -20.23
CA LEU A 35 16.32 9.14 -19.19
C LEU A 35 16.54 9.71 -17.78
N ALA A 36 16.98 10.96 -17.65
CA ALA A 36 17.06 11.67 -16.37
C ALA A 36 15.71 12.26 -15.91
N GLY A 37 14.60 11.66 -16.35
CA GLY A 37 13.26 11.98 -15.87
C GLY A 37 13.19 11.78 -14.37
N ARG A 38 13.00 12.88 -13.62
CA ARG A 38 12.72 12.82 -12.18
C ARG A 38 11.49 11.93 -12.00
N ALA A 39 11.53 10.98 -11.07
CA ALA A 39 10.34 10.27 -10.62
C ALA A 39 9.34 11.33 -10.14
N GLN A 40 8.38 11.66 -10.99
CA GLN A 40 7.38 12.68 -10.72
C GLN A 40 6.27 11.97 -9.96
N TYR A 41 6.09 12.30 -8.69
CA TYR A 41 4.98 11.78 -7.91
C TYR A 41 3.68 12.16 -8.60
N ARG A 42 2.90 11.15 -9.00
CA ARG A 42 1.56 11.35 -9.52
C ARG A 42 0.59 11.39 -8.35
N PHE A 43 -0.13 12.49 -8.22
CA PHE A 43 -1.22 12.63 -7.27
C PHE A 43 -2.53 12.40 -8.00
N ASP A 44 -3.18 11.29 -7.71
CA ASP A 44 -4.56 11.03 -8.12
C ASP A 44 -5.47 11.15 -6.88
N HIS A 45 -6.69 11.62 -7.08
CA HIS A 45 -7.69 11.73 -6.03
C HIS A 45 -8.95 10.97 -6.47
N TRP A 46 -9.42 10.07 -5.62
CA TRP A 46 -10.62 9.26 -5.88
C TRP A 46 -11.69 9.58 -4.85
N THR A 47 -12.88 9.96 -5.34
CA THR A 47 -14.08 10.17 -4.54
C THR A 47 -15.17 9.17 -4.91
N ALA A 48 -16.34 9.33 -4.31
CA ALA A 48 -17.55 8.64 -4.71
C ALA A 48 -17.91 8.84 -6.19
N ASP A 49 -17.58 10.00 -6.75
CA ASP A 49 -17.78 10.29 -8.18
C ASP A 49 -16.85 9.45 -9.09
N ASN A 50 -15.80 8.85 -8.51
CA ASN A 50 -14.86 7.97 -9.20
C ASN A 50 -15.11 6.48 -8.92
N GLY A 51 -16.22 6.13 -8.26
CA GLY A 51 -16.64 4.74 -8.02
C GLY A 51 -16.28 4.17 -6.65
N LEU A 52 -15.68 4.96 -5.75
CA LEU A 52 -15.57 4.58 -4.34
C LEU A 52 -17.00 4.61 -3.73
N PRO A 53 -17.43 3.63 -2.91
CA PRO A 53 -18.80 3.67 -2.38
C PRO A 53 -19.01 4.84 -1.40
N GLN A 54 -17.93 5.28 -0.72
CA GLN A 54 -18.01 6.31 0.31
C GLN A 54 -16.64 6.97 0.54
N ASN A 55 -16.61 8.29 0.74
CA ASN A 55 -15.36 9.07 0.82
C ASN A 55 -14.53 8.86 2.11
N SER A 56 -15.09 8.22 3.15
CA SER A 56 -14.36 7.94 4.39
C SER A 56 -13.71 6.56 4.33
N VAL A 57 -12.44 6.56 3.95
CA VAL A 57 -11.57 5.40 4.09
C VAL A 57 -11.07 5.36 5.54
N ARG A 58 -11.22 4.21 6.20
CA ARG A 58 -10.79 4.00 7.60
C ARG A 58 -9.42 3.37 7.69
N ASP A 59 -9.12 2.44 6.80
CA ASP A 59 -7.87 1.72 6.73
C ASP A 59 -7.58 1.26 5.29
N ILE A 60 -6.31 1.01 5.00
CA ILE A 60 -5.83 0.55 3.70
C ILE A 60 -4.70 -0.48 3.84
N VAL A 61 -4.78 -1.57 3.08
CA VAL A 61 -3.69 -2.54 2.97
C VAL A 61 -3.46 -2.90 1.51
N GLN A 62 -2.20 -3.06 1.10
CA GLN A 62 -1.89 -3.71 -0.16
C GLN A 62 -1.73 -5.20 0.09
N THR A 63 -2.52 -6.02 -0.59
CA THR A 63 -2.38 -7.47 -0.49
C THR A 63 -1.24 -7.99 -1.36
N ARG A 64 -0.71 -9.18 -1.07
CA ARG A 64 0.39 -9.80 -1.81
C ARG A 64 0.12 -10.02 -3.30
N ASP A 65 -1.14 -10.11 -3.70
CA ASP A 65 -1.58 -10.17 -5.09
C ASP A 65 -1.59 -8.79 -5.80
N GLY A 66 -1.17 -7.74 -5.10
CA GLY A 66 -0.93 -6.39 -5.63
C GLY A 66 -2.13 -5.45 -5.53
N TYR A 67 -3.32 -5.95 -5.16
CA TYR A 67 -4.50 -5.10 -5.01
C TYR A 67 -4.45 -4.25 -3.74
N LEU A 68 -5.02 -3.06 -3.80
CA LEU A 68 -5.32 -2.27 -2.61
C LEU A 68 -6.69 -2.67 -2.06
N TRP A 69 -6.76 -2.87 -0.75
CA TRP A 69 -8.00 -3.09 -0.03
C TRP A 69 -8.24 -1.95 0.93
N LEU A 70 -9.48 -1.46 0.96
CA LEU A 70 -9.87 -0.29 1.74
C LEU A 70 -11.13 -0.60 2.54
N THR A 71 -11.17 -0.13 3.78
CA THR A 71 -12.38 -0.19 4.59
C THR A 71 -13.13 1.12 4.54
N THR A 72 -14.46 1.01 4.44
CA THR A 72 -15.36 2.16 4.43
C THR A 72 -16.56 1.85 5.32
N PHE A 73 -17.41 2.86 5.55
CA PHE A 73 -18.68 2.65 6.22
C PHE A 73 -19.79 2.05 5.34
N ASP A 74 -19.52 1.88 4.03
CA ASP A 74 -20.46 1.26 3.10
C ASP A 74 -19.84 0.10 2.29
N GLY A 75 -18.99 -0.68 2.96
CA GLY A 75 -18.44 -1.93 2.44
C GLY A 75 -16.92 -1.99 2.47
N LEU A 76 -16.44 -3.18 2.12
CA LEU A 76 -15.03 -3.48 1.90
C LEU A 76 -14.74 -3.30 0.41
N VAL A 77 -13.68 -2.58 0.09
CA VAL A 77 -13.38 -2.18 -1.28
C VAL A 77 -12.06 -2.79 -1.71
N ARG A 78 -12.02 -3.37 -2.92
CA ARG A 78 -10.78 -3.75 -3.60
C ARG A 78 -10.54 -2.83 -4.78
N PHE A 79 -9.33 -2.34 -4.94
CA PHE A 79 -8.92 -1.44 -6.00
C PHE A 79 -7.74 -2.02 -6.79
N ASP A 80 -7.87 -2.04 -8.11
CA ASP A 80 -6.87 -2.60 -9.04
C ASP A 80 -5.97 -1.56 -9.71
N GLY A 81 -6.05 -0.30 -9.26
CA GLY A 81 -5.38 0.84 -9.89
C GLY A 81 -6.26 1.58 -10.91
N VAL A 82 -7.38 0.98 -11.31
CA VAL A 82 -8.32 1.54 -12.30
C VAL A 82 -9.77 1.51 -11.80
N ARG A 83 -10.19 0.44 -11.14
CA ARG A 83 -11.58 0.13 -10.78
C ARG A 83 -11.71 -0.28 -9.33
N PHE A 84 -12.78 0.18 -8.71
CA PHE A 84 -13.21 -0.27 -7.39
C PHE A 84 -14.20 -1.43 -7.51
N THR A 85 -13.97 -2.51 -6.75
CA THR A 85 -14.92 -3.60 -6.53
C THR A 85 -15.41 -3.52 -5.08
N VAL A 86 -16.72 -3.42 -4.88
CA VAL A 86 -17.32 -3.24 -3.55
C VAL A 86 -17.97 -4.54 -3.06
N PHE A 87 -17.60 -4.96 -1.86
CA PHE A 87 -18.15 -6.10 -1.14
C PHE A 87 -18.92 -5.62 0.08
N ASN A 88 -20.20 -5.98 0.18
CA ASN A 88 -21.08 -5.55 1.26
C ASN A 88 -22.12 -6.64 1.58
N LYS A 89 -22.96 -6.40 2.59
CA LYS A 89 -23.92 -7.41 3.07
C LYS A 89 -24.98 -7.80 2.02
N SER A 90 -25.26 -6.96 1.02
CA SER A 90 -26.29 -7.24 0.02
C SER A 90 -25.78 -8.06 -1.16
N ASN A 91 -24.47 -8.03 -1.44
CA ASN A 91 -23.89 -8.70 -2.60
C ASN A 91 -22.86 -9.80 -2.26
N SER A 92 -22.44 -9.91 -1.00
CA SER A 92 -21.37 -10.81 -0.59
C SER A 92 -21.80 -11.70 0.57
N PRO A 93 -22.23 -12.96 0.30
CA PRO A 93 -22.58 -13.91 1.33
C PRO A 93 -21.44 -14.07 2.36
N GLY A 94 -21.80 -14.04 3.64
CA GLY A 94 -20.86 -14.12 4.75
C GLY A 94 -20.41 -12.77 5.30
N ILE A 95 -20.69 -11.65 4.62
CA ILE A 95 -20.60 -10.30 5.19
C ILE A 95 -21.96 -9.95 5.84
N ILE A 96 -21.94 -9.59 7.12
CA ILE A 96 -23.17 -9.28 7.88
C ILE A 96 -23.40 -7.79 8.14
N THR A 97 -22.40 -6.95 7.90
CA THR A 97 -22.45 -5.48 8.06
C THR A 97 -21.59 -4.78 7.00
N ASN A 98 -21.89 -3.52 6.70
CA ASN A 98 -21.13 -2.72 5.73
C ASN A 98 -20.03 -1.88 6.38
N ARG A 99 -20.02 -1.78 7.71
CA ARG A 99 -19.20 -0.81 8.43
C ARG A 99 -17.87 -1.42 8.80
N PHE A 100 -16.88 -1.34 7.92
CA PHE A 100 -15.54 -1.86 8.16
C PHE A 100 -14.61 -0.78 8.71
N VAL A 101 -13.64 -1.18 9.55
CA VAL A 101 -12.80 -0.22 10.28
C VAL A 101 -11.29 -0.51 10.27
N ASN A 102 -10.85 -1.77 10.25
CA ASN A 102 -9.42 -2.13 10.18
C ASN A 102 -9.20 -3.27 9.18
N LEU A 103 -7.99 -3.38 8.61
CA LEU A 103 -7.56 -4.45 7.72
C LEU A 103 -6.25 -5.08 8.15
N PHE A 104 -6.12 -6.37 7.86
CA PHE A 104 -4.85 -7.07 7.94
C PHE A 104 -4.82 -8.24 6.97
N GLU A 105 -3.72 -8.43 6.25
CA GLU A 105 -3.47 -9.65 5.47
C GLU A 105 -2.51 -10.56 6.25
N ASP A 106 -2.95 -11.78 6.57
CA ASP A 106 -2.11 -12.75 7.29
C ASP A 106 -1.09 -13.44 6.38
N ALA A 107 -0.19 -14.24 6.96
CA ALA A 107 0.84 -15.00 6.24
C ALA A 107 0.29 -15.99 5.20
N HIS A 108 -0.96 -16.42 5.35
CA HIS A 108 -1.63 -17.36 4.45
C HIS A 108 -2.34 -16.66 3.28
N GLY A 109 -2.31 -15.32 3.24
CA GLY A 109 -2.97 -14.52 2.22
C GLY A 109 -4.45 -14.26 2.52
N ASP A 110 -4.90 -14.53 3.74
CA ASP A 110 -6.26 -14.21 4.14
C ASP A 110 -6.36 -12.75 4.56
N LEU A 111 -7.40 -12.12 4.03
CA LEU A 111 -7.71 -10.75 4.39
C LEU A 111 -8.70 -10.77 5.56
N TRP A 112 -8.31 -10.12 6.65
CA TRP A 112 -9.07 -9.94 7.86
C TRP A 112 -9.54 -8.49 7.93
N ALA A 113 -10.84 -8.29 8.15
CA ALA A 113 -11.45 -6.98 8.23
C ALA A 113 -12.37 -6.91 9.44
N SER A 114 -12.02 -6.08 10.43
CA SER A 114 -12.90 -5.83 11.56
C SER A 114 -14.00 -4.85 11.19
N THR A 115 -15.13 -4.95 11.87
CA THR A 115 -16.29 -4.10 11.63
C THR A 115 -16.65 -3.27 12.87
N GLU A 116 -17.40 -2.20 12.69
CA GLU A 116 -17.92 -1.40 13.80
C GLU A 116 -18.97 -2.23 14.56
N TYR A 117 -18.53 -2.86 15.66
CA TYR A 117 -19.31 -3.72 16.56
C TYR A 117 -19.92 -4.99 15.93
N GLY A 118 -19.61 -5.31 14.67
CA GLY A 118 -20.13 -6.48 13.96
C GLY A 118 -19.19 -7.70 13.94
N GLY A 119 -18.06 -7.64 14.65
CA GLY A 119 -17.05 -8.70 14.68
C GLY A 119 -16.02 -8.63 13.56
N LEU A 120 -15.49 -9.80 13.20
CA LEU A 120 -14.32 -9.97 12.34
C LEU A 120 -14.66 -10.76 11.09
N THR A 121 -14.51 -10.14 9.91
CA THR A 121 -14.73 -10.82 8.63
C THR A 121 -13.41 -11.32 8.07
N ARG A 122 -13.31 -12.61 7.77
CA ARG A 122 -12.21 -13.23 7.04
C ARG A 122 -12.62 -13.47 5.60
N ARG A 123 -11.75 -13.08 4.66
CA ARG A 123 -11.84 -13.48 3.26
C ARG A 123 -10.76 -14.52 2.98
N HIS A 124 -11.19 -15.76 2.76
CA HIS A 124 -10.31 -16.89 2.40
C HIS A 124 -10.71 -17.42 1.03
N GLN A 125 -9.77 -17.46 0.08
CA GLN A 125 -10.02 -17.97 -1.28
C GLN A 125 -11.27 -17.36 -1.97
N GLY A 126 -11.50 -16.06 -1.75
CA GLY A 126 -12.64 -15.35 -2.34
C GLY A 126 -13.97 -15.50 -1.60
N ARG A 127 -14.03 -16.28 -0.51
CA ARG A 127 -15.23 -16.45 0.33
C ARG A 127 -15.12 -15.64 1.60
N PHE A 128 -16.21 -15.04 2.02
CA PHE A 128 -16.29 -14.29 3.28
C PHE A 128 -16.93 -15.12 4.37
N ILE A 129 -16.41 -15.00 5.60
CA ILE A 129 -16.99 -15.53 6.82
C ILE A 129 -16.83 -14.46 7.90
N THR A 130 -17.91 -14.01 8.53
CA THR A 130 -17.86 -13.16 9.72
C THR A 130 -17.91 -14.01 10.99
N TYR A 131 -16.92 -13.82 11.86
CA TYR A 131 -16.89 -14.33 13.22
C TYR A 131 -17.46 -13.30 14.18
N THR A 132 -18.32 -13.76 15.07
CA THR A 132 -18.87 -12.98 16.18
C THR A 132 -18.63 -13.73 17.50
N THR A 133 -19.05 -13.14 18.61
CA THR A 133 -19.07 -13.82 19.92
C THR A 133 -19.85 -15.14 19.89
N ALA A 134 -20.86 -15.29 19.03
CA ALA A 134 -21.56 -16.55 18.83
C ALA A 134 -20.70 -17.65 18.18
N ASN A 135 -19.57 -17.28 17.59
CA ASN A 135 -18.63 -18.17 16.89
C ASN A 135 -17.26 -18.24 17.58
N GLY A 136 -17.19 -17.83 18.86
CA GLY A 136 -15.97 -17.89 19.66
C GLY A 136 -15.03 -16.68 19.52
N LEU A 137 -15.44 -15.62 18.82
CA LEU A 137 -14.71 -14.36 18.88
C LEU A 137 -14.80 -13.78 20.31
N PRO A 138 -13.72 -13.29 20.93
CA PRO A 138 -13.77 -12.79 22.31
C PRO A 138 -14.66 -11.55 22.50
N ASP A 139 -14.72 -10.68 21.50
CA ASP A 139 -15.51 -9.44 21.50
C ASP A 139 -15.80 -9.03 20.06
N ASN A 140 -16.99 -8.48 19.79
CA ASN A 140 -17.35 -7.98 18.45
C ASN A 140 -16.77 -6.59 18.15
N GLY A 141 -16.34 -5.85 19.18
CA GLY A 141 -15.65 -4.58 19.11
C GLY A 141 -14.14 -4.77 19.06
N ILE A 142 -13.59 -4.93 17.86
CA ILE A 142 -12.15 -5.02 17.64
C ILE A 142 -11.62 -3.63 17.33
N SER A 143 -10.69 -3.15 18.16
CA SER A 143 -10.15 -1.80 18.04
C SER A 143 -8.92 -1.73 17.12
N SER A 144 -8.16 -2.81 17.00
CA SER A 144 -7.06 -2.89 16.03
C SER A 144 -6.76 -4.33 15.60
N LEU A 145 -6.21 -4.46 14.39
CA LEU A 145 -5.64 -5.69 13.84
C LEU A 145 -4.14 -5.48 13.58
N GLY A 146 -3.36 -6.56 13.63
CA GLY A 146 -1.92 -6.52 13.37
C GLY A 146 -1.33 -7.91 13.22
N GLY A 147 -0.01 -7.98 13.07
CA GLY A 147 0.74 -9.23 12.95
C GLY A 147 1.67 -9.49 14.13
N ASP A 148 1.92 -10.76 14.45
CA ASP A 148 2.89 -11.18 15.46
C ASP A 148 4.36 -11.22 14.98
N GLY A 149 4.64 -10.67 13.80
CA GLY A 149 5.96 -10.72 13.14
C GLY A 149 6.21 -11.99 12.32
N GLN A 150 5.47 -13.08 12.57
CA GLN A 150 5.44 -14.26 11.70
C GLN A 150 4.29 -14.18 10.67
N GLY A 151 3.44 -13.16 10.81
CA GLY A 151 2.31 -12.88 9.95
C GLY A 151 1.02 -13.54 10.41
N ASN A 152 0.95 -14.07 11.64
CA ASN A 152 -0.32 -14.48 12.22
C ASN A 152 -1.10 -13.26 12.70
N LEU A 153 -2.42 -13.33 12.60
CA LEU A 153 -3.30 -12.24 13.03
C LEU A 153 -3.26 -12.08 14.55
N LEU A 154 -2.99 -10.85 14.98
CA LEU A 154 -3.28 -10.31 16.31
C LEU A 154 -4.48 -9.37 16.24
N MET A 155 -5.30 -9.38 17.28
CA MET A 155 -6.41 -8.44 17.47
C MET A 155 -6.43 -7.92 18.89
N PHE A 156 -6.65 -6.61 19.02
CA PHE A 156 -6.89 -5.98 20.31
C PHE A 156 -8.39 -5.79 20.51
N CYS A 157 -8.96 -6.39 21.55
CA CYS A 157 -10.36 -6.29 21.91
C CYS A 157 -10.57 -6.64 23.38
N ALA A 158 -11.66 -6.17 24.01
CA ALA A 158 -11.92 -6.38 25.44
C ALA A 158 -10.71 -6.08 26.36
N TYR A 159 -9.93 -5.04 26.01
CA TYR A 159 -8.70 -4.63 26.72
C TYR A 159 -7.56 -5.67 26.74
N ARG A 160 -7.59 -6.65 25.83
CA ARG A 160 -6.59 -7.72 25.71
C ARG A 160 -6.20 -7.97 24.27
N VAL A 161 -5.06 -8.64 24.08
CA VAL A 161 -4.62 -9.11 22.76
C VAL A 161 -4.99 -10.59 22.61
N PHE A 162 -5.61 -10.89 21.48
CA PHE A 162 -5.89 -12.25 21.05
C PHE A 162 -5.21 -12.52 19.72
N ARG A 163 -4.98 -13.79 19.40
CA ARG A 163 -4.42 -14.25 18.13
C ARG A 163 -5.31 -15.28 17.46
N TRP A 164 -5.26 -15.33 16.15
CA TRP A 164 -5.82 -16.43 15.38
C TRP A 164 -4.77 -17.53 15.20
N LEU A 165 -5.06 -18.74 15.67
CA LEU A 165 -4.19 -19.91 15.51
C LEU A 165 -5.06 -21.16 15.34
N ASP A 166 -4.77 -21.97 14.31
CA ASP A 166 -5.42 -23.27 14.07
C ASP A 166 -6.95 -23.24 14.14
N GLY A 167 -7.58 -22.20 13.57
CA GLY A 167 -9.03 -22.10 13.55
C GLY A 167 -9.67 -21.48 14.78
N LYS A 168 -8.88 -20.99 15.75
CA LYS A 168 -9.35 -20.52 17.05
C LYS A 168 -8.80 -19.15 17.42
N PHE A 169 -9.58 -18.41 18.19
CA PHE A 169 -9.14 -17.18 18.86
C PHE A 169 -8.58 -17.53 20.24
N LEU A 170 -7.30 -17.27 20.46
CA LEU A 170 -6.61 -17.59 21.71
C LEU A 170 -6.01 -16.32 22.33
N PRO A 171 -5.94 -16.19 23.65
CA PRO A 171 -5.18 -15.12 24.29
C PRO A 171 -3.72 -15.14 23.82
N ALA A 172 -3.15 -13.96 23.61
CA ALA A 172 -1.76 -13.76 23.23
C ALA A 172 -0.91 -13.31 24.43
N ASP A 173 -1.21 -13.82 25.63
CA ASP A 173 -0.55 -13.43 26.89
C ASP A 173 0.94 -13.82 26.92
N ASP A 174 1.33 -14.76 26.06
CA ASP A 174 2.70 -15.25 25.87
C ASP A 174 3.54 -14.33 24.97
N LEU A 175 2.92 -13.43 24.21
CA LEU A 175 3.66 -12.45 23.43
C LEU A 175 4.29 -11.42 24.39
N ARG A 176 5.61 -11.54 24.56
CA ARG A 176 6.44 -10.38 24.89
C ARG A 176 6.41 -9.46 23.68
N LEU A 177 5.41 -8.60 23.61
CA LEU A 177 5.45 -7.48 22.68
C LEU A 177 6.77 -6.75 22.95
N PRO A 178 7.59 -6.46 21.93
CA PRO A 178 8.69 -5.54 22.11
C PRO A 178 8.04 -4.24 22.57
N VAL A 179 8.16 -3.93 23.85
CA VAL A 179 7.98 -2.56 24.33
C VAL A 179 9.07 -1.84 23.58
N GLY A 180 8.69 -1.14 22.50
CA GLY A 180 9.65 -0.33 21.77
C GLY A 180 10.36 0.49 22.82
N ASP A 181 11.68 0.33 22.92
CA ASP A 181 12.47 1.08 23.88
C ASP A 181 12.00 2.52 23.77
N ALA A 182 11.38 3.04 24.84
CA ALA A 182 11.01 4.45 24.89
C ALA A 182 12.24 5.21 24.41
N PRO A 183 12.10 6.14 23.44
CA PRO A 183 13.26 6.72 22.78
C PRO A 183 14.23 7.15 23.86
N SER A 184 15.37 6.45 23.95
CA SER A 184 16.40 6.78 24.93
C SER A 184 16.64 8.28 24.79
N ASP A 185 16.84 8.96 25.90
CA ASP A 185 16.93 10.41 26.14
C ASP A 185 17.84 11.25 25.19
N LYS A 186 18.32 10.68 24.09
CA LYS A 186 19.16 11.27 23.06
C LYS A 186 18.42 12.17 22.05
N ALA A 187 17.11 12.36 22.18
CA ALA A 187 16.36 13.30 21.32
C ALA A 187 16.49 14.78 21.74
N GLN A 188 17.27 15.11 22.79
CA GLN A 188 17.39 16.49 23.28
C GLN A 188 18.37 17.39 22.51
N HIS A 189 19.06 16.92 21.47
CA HIS A 189 19.94 17.77 20.66
C HIS A 189 19.70 17.60 19.15
N LEU A 190 18.53 18.02 18.69
CA LEU A 190 18.35 18.48 17.31
C LEU A 190 18.49 20.01 17.31
N PRO A 191 19.56 20.60 16.72
CA PRO A 191 19.63 22.03 16.54
C PRO A 191 18.68 22.42 15.40
N GLY A 192 17.63 23.20 15.69
CA GLY A 192 16.86 23.82 14.60
C GLY A 192 15.40 24.16 14.84
N PHE A 193 14.77 23.79 15.96
CA PHE A 193 13.40 24.22 16.25
C PHE A 193 13.39 25.30 17.33
N SER A 194 13.46 26.56 16.90
CA SER A 194 13.08 27.71 17.71
C SER A 194 11.56 27.76 17.83
N ASP A 195 11.08 27.69 19.07
CA ASP A 195 9.68 27.87 19.48
C ASP A 195 9.11 29.22 19.01
N PRO A 196 7.99 29.29 18.27
CA PRO A 196 7.33 30.54 17.94
C PRO A 196 6.10 30.74 18.82
N LEU A 197 6.27 30.87 20.14
CA LEU A 197 5.22 31.40 21.01
C LEU A 197 5.82 32.39 22.01
N GLY A 198 5.87 33.64 21.56
CA GLY A 198 6.03 34.80 22.41
C GLY A 198 4.84 34.94 23.36
N LYS A 199 5.20 35.12 24.62
CA LYS A 199 4.37 35.53 25.77
C LYS A 199 3.24 36.49 25.38
N LEU A 200 2.03 36.18 25.84
CA LEU A 200 1.06 37.16 26.33
C LEU A 200 1.26 37.31 27.84
#